data_AF-A7UE67-F1
#
_entry.id   AF-A7UE67-F1
#
_cell.length_a   1.000
_cell.length_b   1.000
_cell.length_c   1.000
_cell.angle_alpha   90.00
_cell.angle_beta   90.00
_cell.angle_gamma   90.00
#
_symmetry.space_group_name_H-M   'P 1'
#
loop_
_entity.id
_entity.type
_entity.pdbx_description
1 polymer ?
#
loop_
_entity_poly.entity_id
_entity_poly.type
_entity_poly.pdbx_seq_one_letter_code
_entity_poly.pdbx_strand_id
1 'polypeptide(L)'
;YFNTSYTSIWIPYCVKLANKDEVFDEKCFSVDEIVLPDPPVHLNWTLLNTSQTGIHGDIQVRWDPPPTADVQKGWITLEYELQYKEVNETKWKELEPRLSTMVPLYSLKMGRDY
;
A
#
# COMPACT_ATOMS: atom_id res chain seq x y z
N TYR A 1 10.98 14.41 19.54
CA TYR A 1 11.95 15.27 18.81
C TYR A 1 12.11 14.87 17.33
N PHE A 2 11.24 14.03 16.77
CA PHE A 2 11.26 13.77 15.33
C PHE A 2 10.32 14.75 14.63
N ASN A 3 10.84 15.61 13.77
CA ASN A 3 10.07 16.48 12.87
C ASN A 3 10.86 16.68 11.57
N THR A 4 10.26 17.32 10.57
CA THR A 4 10.90 17.57 9.27
C THR A 4 12.17 18.43 9.34
N SER A 5 12.38 19.21 10.39
CA SER A 5 13.55 20.07 10.58
C SER A 5 14.73 19.38 11.28
N TYR A 6 14.47 18.31 12.04
CA TYR A 6 15.48 17.63 12.88
C TYR A 6 15.65 16.15 12.55
N THR A 7 14.85 15.62 11.62
CA THR A 7 14.95 14.24 11.15
C THR A 7 15.57 14.19 9.76
N SER A 8 16.63 13.42 9.58
CA SER A 8 17.25 13.14 8.28
C SER A 8 17.12 11.66 7.95
N ILE A 9 16.77 11.35 6.69
CA ILE A 9 16.47 9.97 6.29
C ILE A 9 17.66 9.04 6.52
N TRP A 10 18.85 9.47 6.10
CA TRP A 10 20.07 8.67 6.03
C TRP A 10 20.93 8.71 7.29
N ILE A 11 20.42 9.30 8.38
CA ILE A 11 21.16 9.38 9.65
C ILE A 11 20.66 8.26 10.57
N PRO A 12 21.56 7.48 11.17
CA PRO A 12 21.16 6.48 12.15
C PRO A 12 20.78 7.15 13.48
N TYR A 13 19.66 6.73 14.06
CA TYR A 13 19.17 7.14 15.37
C TYR A 13 19.16 5.96 16.32
N CYS A 14 19.51 6.18 17.58
CA CYS A 14 19.41 5.18 18.64
C CYS A 14 18.46 5.66 19.73
N VAL A 15 17.47 4.83 20.06
CA VAL A 15 16.50 5.07 21.13
C VAL A 15 16.68 4.02 22.22
N LYS A 16 16.54 4.46 23.48
CA LYS A 16 16.67 3.60 24.66
C LYS A 16 15.39 3.64 25.47
N LEU A 17 14.85 2.47 25.79
CA LEU A 17 13.82 2.32 26.79
C LEU A 17 14.52 2.09 28.14
N ALA A 18 14.51 3.11 28.99
CA ALA A 18 15.15 3.04 30.30
C ALA A 18 14.23 3.58 31.40
N ASN A 19 14.32 2.98 32.58
CA ASN A 19 13.87 3.57 33.84
C ASN A 19 15.13 4.03 34.62
N LYS A 20 14.95 4.85 35.66
CA LYS A 20 15.99 5.63 36.35
C LYS A 20 17.37 4.97 36.48
N ASP A 21 17.43 3.68 36.76
CA ASP A 21 18.68 2.94 36.98
C ASP A 21 18.91 1.76 36.03
N GLU A 22 18.00 1.48 35.09
CA GLU A 22 18.06 0.28 34.23
C GLU A 22 17.58 0.56 32.80
N VAL A 23 18.35 0.08 31.82
CA VAL A 23 17.97 0.08 30.40
C VAL A 23 17.34 -1.26 30.08
N PHE A 24 16.08 -1.26 29.67
CA PHE A 24 15.34 -2.46 29.27
C PHE A 24 15.56 -2.83 27.81
N ASP A 25 15.71 -1.82 26.95
CA ASP A 25 15.85 -2.03 25.52
C ASP A 25 16.64 -0.87 24.87
N GLU A 26 17.36 -1.19 23.81
CA GLU A 26 18.06 -0.22 22.96
C GLU A 26 17.88 -0.63 21.50
N LYS A 27 17.38 0.29 20.69
CA LYS A 27 17.19 0.07 19.25
C LYS A 27 17.80 1.20 18.45
N CYS A 28 18.67 0.84 17.51
CA CYS A 28 19.18 1.75 16.50
C CYS A 28 18.54 1.45 15.15
N PHE A 29 18.20 2.49 14.39
CA PHE A 29 17.59 2.39 13.08
C PHE A 29 17.86 3.66 12.27
N SER A 30 17.83 3.54 10.95
CA SER A 30 17.70 4.70 10.05
C SER A 30 16.24 4.90 9.67
N VAL A 31 15.87 6.10 9.25
CA VAL A 31 14.45 6.40 9.00
C VAL A 31 13.93 5.67 7.77
N ASP A 32 14.77 5.43 6.76
CA ASP A 32 14.43 4.63 5.56
C ASP A 32 14.06 3.18 5.89
N GLU A 33 14.67 2.60 6.93
CA GLU A 33 14.43 1.21 7.34
C GLU A 33 13.09 1.00 8.06
N ILE A 34 12.51 2.07 8.60
CA ILE A 34 11.27 2.02 9.38
C ILE A 34 10.09 2.68 8.66
N VAL A 35 10.24 3.00 7.37
CA VAL A 35 9.14 3.57 6.58
C VAL A 35 8.04 2.54 6.40
N LEU A 36 6.87 2.85 6.92
CA LEU A 36 5.63 2.11 6.66
C LEU A 36 4.61 3.11 6.09
N PRO A 37 4.38 3.11 4.77
CA PRO A 37 3.43 4.03 4.15
C PRO A 37 1.98 3.77 4.60
N ASP A 38 1.20 4.85 4.66
CA ASP A 38 -0.24 4.74 4.85
C ASP A 38 -0.92 4.06 3.65
N PRO A 39 -2.09 3.41 3.84
CA PRO A 39 -2.77 2.73 2.75
C PRO A 39 -3.27 3.71 1.67
N PRO A 40 -3.42 3.25 0.41
CA PRO A 40 -4.02 4.04 -0.65
C PRO A 40 -5.49 4.38 -0.32
N VAL A 41 -5.99 5.46 -0.92
CA VAL A 41 -7.34 5.98 -0.66
C VAL A 41 -8.17 6.03 -1.95
N HIS A 42 -9.48 6.28 -1.83
CA HIS A 42 -10.41 6.41 -2.96
C HIS A 42 -10.40 5.23 -3.95
N LEU A 43 -10.36 4.00 -3.43
CA LEU A 43 -10.47 2.79 -4.25
C LEU A 43 -11.79 2.82 -5.03
N ASN A 44 -11.70 2.72 -6.36
CA ASN A 44 -12.83 2.75 -7.27
C ASN A 44 -12.59 1.81 -8.45
N TRP A 45 -13.64 1.42 -9.16
CA TRP A 45 -13.54 0.54 -10.32
C TRP A 45 -14.48 0.96 -11.45
N THR A 46 -14.09 0.65 -12.68
CA THR A 46 -14.92 0.87 -13.88
C THR A 46 -14.93 -0.38 -14.75
N LEU A 47 -16.08 -0.72 -15.33
CA LEU A 47 -16.17 -1.81 -16.30
C LEU A 47 -15.40 -1.46 -17.58
N LEU A 48 -14.51 -2.35 -18.01
CA LEU A 48 -13.78 -2.22 -19.28
C LEU A 48 -14.47 -2.99 -20.39
N ASN A 49 -14.77 -4.27 -20.17
CA ASN A 49 -15.32 -5.13 -21.19
C ASN A 49 -16.12 -6.30 -20.58
N THR A 50 -16.94 -6.95 -21.41
CA THR A 50 -17.68 -8.14 -21.07
C THR A 50 -17.44 -9.22 -22.11
N SER A 51 -17.32 -10.48 -21.69
CA SER A 51 -17.19 -11.60 -22.62
C SER A 51 -18.44 -11.71 -23.52
N GLN A 52 -18.30 -12.29 -24.72
CA GLN A 52 -19.42 -12.50 -25.64
C GLN A 52 -20.56 -13.34 -25.02
N THR A 53 -20.20 -14.24 -24.10
CA THR A 53 -21.14 -15.07 -23.34
C THR A 53 -21.76 -14.35 -22.15
N GLY A 54 -21.28 -13.16 -21.78
CA GLY A 54 -21.71 -12.42 -20.58
C GLY A 54 -21.29 -13.04 -19.25
N ILE A 55 -20.53 -14.14 -19.26
CA ILE A 55 -20.14 -14.88 -18.05
C ILE A 55 -18.98 -14.18 -17.34
N HIS A 56 -18.10 -13.51 -18.08
CA HIS A 56 -16.92 -12.84 -17.51
C HIS A 56 -16.90 -11.35 -17.87
N GLY A 57 -16.33 -10.55 -16.97
CA GLY A 57 -16.09 -9.13 -17.16
C GLY A 57 -14.67 -8.75 -16.81
N ASP A 58 -14.19 -7.71 -17.47
CA ASP A 58 -12.92 -7.06 -17.18
C ASP A 58 -13.22 -5.70 -16.56
N ILE A 59 -12.52 -5.35 -15.48
CA ILE A 59 -12.66 -4.07 -14.80
C ILE A 59 -11.30 -3.37 -14.69
N GLN A 60 -11.33 -2.06 -14.50
CA GLN A 60 -10.18 -1.26 -14.16
C GLN A 60 -10.34 -0.73 -12.75
N VAL A 61 -9.47 -1.18 -11.85
CA VAL A 61 -9.39 -0.69 -10.48
C VAL A 61 -8.44 0.50 -10.46
N ARG A 62 -8.79 1.53 -9.70
CA ARG A 62 -7.99 2.74 -9.51
C ARG A 62 -8.05 3.19 -8.06
N TRP A 63 -7.00 3.85 -7.61
CA TRP A 63 -6.89 4.44 -6.28
C TRP A 63 -6.03 5.70 -6.34
N ASP A 64 -5.97 6.44 -5.25
CA ASP A 64 -5.08 7.57 -5.06
C ASP A 64 -3.98 7.22 -4.04
N PRO A 65 -2.79 7.83 -4.15
CA PRO A 65 -1.76 7.69 -3.13
C PRO A 65 -2.22 8.26 -1.77
N PRO A 66 -1.67 7.78 -0.64
CA PRO A 66 -1.99 8.32 0.67
C PRO A 66 -1.65 9.83 0.72
N PRO A 67 -2.53 10.70 1.26
CA PRO A 67 -2.29 12.14 1.32
C PRO A 67 -1.06 12.55 2.15
N THR A 68 -0.59 11.65 3.01
CA THR A 68 0.61 11.82 3.85
C THR A 68 1.91 11.58 3.10
N ALA A 69 1.86 10.92 1.93
CA ALA A 69 3.03 10.66 1.10
C ALA A 69 3.20 11.74 0.03
N ASP A 70 4.35 12.41 0.03
CA ASP A 70 4.69 13.42 -0.99
C ASP A 70 5.24 12.76 -2.28
N VAL A 71 4.37 11.99 -2.95
CA VAL A 71 4.69 11.31 -4.21
C VAL A 71 4.87 12.33 -5.34
N GLN A 72 4.08 13.41 -5.35
CA GLN A 72 4.09 14.41 -6.42
C GLN A 72 5.41 15.18 -6.50
N LYS A 73 6.07 15.46 -5.38
CA LYS A 73 7.40 16.10 -5.36
C LYS A 73 8.55 15.10 -5.46
N GLY A 74 8.26 13.80 -5.61
CA GLY A 74 9.27 12.76 -5.77
C GLY A 74 10.04 12.43 -4.49
N TRP A 75 9.49 12.76 -3.32
CA TRP A 75 10.12 12.43 -2.04
C TRP A 75 10.07 10.93 -1.75
N ILE A 76 8.99 10.28 -2.18
CA ILE A 76 8.76 8.85 -2.00
C ILE A 76 8.15 8.27 -3.28
N THR A 77 8.62 7.09 -3.66
CA THR A 77 8.02 6.27 -4.69
C THR A 77 7.30 5.11 -4.03
N LEU A 78 6.02 4.93 -4.34
CA LEU A 78 5.19 3.87 -3.75
C LEU A 78 4.98 2.75 -4.76
N GLU A 79 5.07 1.53 -4.25
CA GLU A 79 4.67 0.32 -4.96
C GLU A 79 3.41 -0.24 -4.31
N TYR A 80 2.44 -0.63 -5.13
CA TYR A 80 1.13 -1.06 -4.69
C TYR A 80 0.91 -2.53 -5.04
N GLU A 81 0.50 -3.31 -4.05
CA GLU A 81 0.03 -4.68 -4.22
C GLU A 81 -1.49 -4.70 -4.10
N LEU A 82 -2.18 -5.14 -5.15
CA LEU A 82 -3.63 -5.31 -5.13
C LEU A 82 -3.98 -6.76 -4.84
N GLN A 83 -4.88 -6.98 -3.88
CA GLN A 83 -5.44 -8.28 -3.56
C GLN A 83 -6.95 -8.27 -3.76
N TYR A 84 -7.51 -9.36 -4.30
CA TYR A 84 -8.96 -9.53 -4.47
C TYR A 84 -9.37 -10.99 -4.27
N LYS A 85 -10.63 -11.23 -3.91
CA LYS A 85 -11.22 -12.58 -3.77
C LYS A 85 -12.71 -12.50 -3.96
N GLU A 86 -13.39 -13.63 -4.19
CA GLU A 86 -14.86 -13.63 -4.02
C GLU A 86 -15.19 -13.45 -2.52
N VAL A 87 -16.28 -12.78 -2.18
CA VAL A 87 -16.71 -12.58 -0.78
C VAL A 87 -16.78 -13.91 -0.01
N ASN A 88 -17.23 -14.97 -0.68
CA ASN A 88 -17.38 -16.32 -0.11
C ASN A 88 -16.08 -17.14 -0.08
N GLU A 89 -15.00 -16.68 -0.71
CA GLU A 89 -13.70 -17.35 -0.69
C GLU A 89 -12.85 -16.91 0.52
N THR A 90 -11.98 -17.79 0.99
CA THR A 90 -11.05 -17.50 2.09
C THR A 90 -9.66 -17.08 1.61
N LYS A 91 -9.30 -17.43 0.38
CA LYS A 91 -7.97 -17.19 -0.18
C LYS A 91 -7.97 -15.94 -1.06
N TRP A 92 -7.05 -15.03 -0.77
CA TRP A 92 -6.80 -13.86 -1.61
C TRP A 92 -6.02 -14.22 -2.88
N LYS A 93 -6.36 -13.55 -3.97
CA LYS A 93 -5.58 -13.52 -5.21
C LYS A 93 -4.77 -12.25 -5.19
N GLU A 94 -3.45 -12.42 -5.14
CA GLU A 94 -2.48 -11.34 -5.06
C GLU A 94 -1.96 -11.04 -6.47
N LEU A 95 -1.91 -9.77 -6.81
CA LEU A 95 -1.25 -9.31 -8.04
C LEU A 95 0.18 -8.89 -7.76
N GLU A 96 1.03 -8.99 -8.77
CA GLU A 96 2.38 -8.44 -8.69
C GLU A 96 2.36 -6.95 -8.34
N PRO A 97 3.24 -6.49 -7.43
CA PRO A 97 3.35 -5.09 -7.05
C PRO A 97 3.65 -4.18 -8.25
N ARG A 98 3.11 -2.97 -8.25
CA ARG A 98 3.26 -1.99 -9.35
C ARG A 98 3.35 -0.56 -8.85
N LEU A 99 4.04 0.29 -9.61
CA LEU A 99 4.15 1.73 -9.35
C LEU A 99 2.93 2.56 -9.83
N SER A 100 1.99 1.92 -10.53
CA SER A 100 0.79 2.56 -11.08
C SER A 100 -0.32 2.61 -10.03
N THR A 101 -1.13 3.68 -10.05
CA THR A 101 -2.33 3.82 -9.21
C THR A 101 -3.60 3.25 -9.84
N MET A 102 -3.42 2.47 -10.91
CA MET A 102 -4.51 1.78 -11.59
C MET A 102 -4.04 0.43 -12.15
N VAL A 103 -4.91 -0.57 -12.09
CA VAL A 103 -4.65 -1.92 -12.58
C VAL A 103 -5.92 -2.54 -13.18
N PRO A 104 -5.84 -3.15 -14.37
CA PRO A 104 -6.94 -3.93 -14.92
C PRO A 104 -7.01 -5.31 -14.25
N LEU A 105 -8.23 -5.72 -13.86
CA LEU A 105 -8.56 -7.08 -13.45
C LEU A 105 -9.34 -7.75 -14.58
N TYR A 106 -8.86 -8.90 -15.03
CA TYR A 106 -9.44 -9.62 -16.15
C TYR A 106 -10.22 -10.85 -15.71
N SER A 107 -11.22 -11.21 -16.51
CA SER A 107 -11.96 -12.46 -16.40
C SER A 107 -12.61 -12.69 -15.03
N LEU A 108 -13.14 -11.63 -14.41
CA LEU A 108 -13.99 -11.74 -13.22
C LEU A 108 -15.33 -12.37 -13.60
N LYS A 109 -15.87 -13.27 -12.79
CA LYS A 109 -17.17 -13.89 -13.08
C LYS A 109 -18.30 -12.90 -12.78
N MET A 110 -19.18 -12.69 -13.74
CA MET A 110 -20.36 -11.86 -13.55
C MET A 110 -21.35 -12.51 -12.58
N GLY A 111 -22.11 -11.70 -11.84
CA GLY A 111 -23.07 -12.18 -10.85
C GLY A 111 -22.44 -12.72 -9.56
N ARG A 112 -21.17 -12.38 -9.31
CA ARG A 112 -20.47 -12.65 -8.06
C ARG A 112 -20.02 -11.33 -7.42
N ASP A 113 -20.00 -11.33 -6.10
CA ASP A 113 -19.46 -10.23 -5.32
C ASP A 113 -18.01 -10.54 -4.97
N TYR A 114 -17.13 -9.56 -5.22
CA TYR A 114 -15.69 -9.62 -4.98
C TYR A 114 -15.29 -8.57 -3.95
#